data_AF-A0A2V5V8P5-F1
#
_entry.id   AF-A0A2V5V8P5-F1
#
_cell.length_a   1.000
_cell.length_b   1.000
_cell.length_c   1.000
_cell.angle_alpha   90.00
_cell.angle_beta   90.00
_cell.angle_gamma   90.00
#
_symmetry.space_group_name_H-M   'P 1'
#
loop_
_entity.id
_entity.type
_entity.pdbx_description
1 polymer ?
#
loop_
_entity_poly.entity_id
_entity_poly.type
_entity_poly.pdbx_seq_one_letter_code
_entity_poly.pdbx_strand_id
1 'polypeptide(L)'
;MLIMSQQQFENFTASSLYCDKCKTAMPVRERLLLVLPDREIFDYRCTDCGSSVGRREVTAGDKLLAQAMARRRPRRTPAQTLLH
;
A
#
# COMPACT_ATOMS: atom_id res chain seq x y z
N MET A 1 23.66 -12.30 20.05
CA MET A 1 22.66 -12.64 19.02
C MET A 1 21.93 -11.36 18.63
N LEU A 2 22.23 -10.79 17.46
CA LEU A 2 21.52 -9.62 16.95
C LEU A 2 20.24 -10.11 16.29
N ILE A 3 19.10 -9.82 16.91
CA ILE A 3 17.78 -10.15 16.39
C ILE A 3 17.53 -9.19 15.21
N MET A 4 17.72 -9.67 13.99
CA MET A 4 17.40 -8.92 12.77
C MET A 4 15.89 -8.68 12.75
N SER A 5 15.48 -7.44 13.03
CA SER A 5 14.10 -7.00 13.02
C SER A 5 13.51 -7.15 11.61
N GLN A 6 12.70 -8.18 11.41
CA GLN A 6 11.94 -8.55 10.20
C GLN A 6 10.85 -7.53 9.79
N GLN A 7 11.11 -6.22 9.94
CA GLN A 7 10.14 -5.15 9.66
C GLN A 7 10.09 -4.72 8.18
N GLN A 8 10.71 -5.48 7.28
CA GLN A 8 10.86 -5.10 5.87
C GLN A 8 9.66 -5.49 4.98
N PHE A 9 8.71 -6.27 5.49
CA PHE A 9 7.51 -6.64 4.75
C PHE A 9 6.37 -5.66 5.06
N GLU A 10 6.58 -4.40 4.72
CA GLU A 10 5.55 -3.37 4.75
C GLU A 10 4.46 -3.73 3.72
N ASN A 11 3.24 -4.00 4.22
CA ASN A 11 1.96 -4.07 3.50
C ASN A 11 2.05 -4.18 1.96
N PHE A 12 2.05 -5.41 1.44
CA PHE A 12 2.18 -5.65 0.00
C PHE A 12 0.92 -5.19 -0.75
N THR A 13 1.12 -4.25 -1.68
CA THR A 13 0.11 -3.84 -2.66
C THR A 13 0.54 -4.28 -4.04
N ALA A 14 -0.41 -4.64 -4.90
CA ALA A 14 -0.11 -4.95 -6.29
C ALA A 14 0.37 -3.67 -7.01
N SER A 15 1.54 -3.74 -7.65
CA SER A 15 2.08 -2.67 -8.48
C SER A 15 1.69 -2.81 -9.95
N SER A 16 1.52 -4.04 -10.42
CA SER A 16 1.05 -4.36 -11.78
C SER A 16 0.09 -5.54 -11.78
N LEU A 17 -0.90 -5.49 -12.68
CA LEU A 17 -1.88 -6.56 -12.92
C LEU A 17 -2.18 -6.67 -14.42
N TYR A 18 -2.61 -7.84 -14.87
CA TYR A 18 -3.07 -8.00 -16.25
C TYR A 18 -4.37 -7.23 -16.48
N CYS A 19 -4.40 -6.41 -17.53
CA CYS A 19 -5.60 -5.68 -17.94
C CYS A 19 -6.21 -6.32 -19.18
N ASP A 20 -7.49 -6.70 -19.09
CA ASP A 20 -8.24 -7.29 -20.20
C ASP A 20 -8.52 -6.31 -21.35
N LYS A 21 -8.56 -5.00 -21.09
CA LYS A 21 -8.72 -3.95 -22.11
C LYS A 21 -7.41 -3.64 -22.82
N CYS A 22 -6.30 -3.47 -22.08
CA CYS A 22 -4.98 -3.17 -22.64
C CYS A 22 -4.25 -4.44 -23.14
N LYS A 23 -4.76 -5.63 -22.82
CA LYS A 23 -4.23 -6.96 -23.19
C LYS A 23 -2.80 -7.23 -22.73
N THR A 24 -2.34 -6.54 -21.69
CA THR A 24 -0.97 -6.65 -21.16
C THR A 24 -0.93 -6.41 -19.65
N ALA A 25 0.21 -6.70 -19.03
CA ALA A 25 0.47 -6.35 -17.64
C ALA A 25 0.63 -4.83 -17.52
N MET A 26 -0.29 -4.19 -16.78
CA MET A 26 -0.35 -2.76 -16.64
C MET A 26 -0.08 -2.32 -15.20
N PRO A 27 0.58 -1.16 -15.00
CA PRO A 27 0.68 -0.56 -13.68
C PRO A 27 -0.71 -0.20 -13.17
N VAL A 28 -0.95 -0.47 -11.89
CA VAL A 28 -2.25 -0.22 -11.26
C VAL A 28 -2.16 0.82 -10.15
N ARG A 29 -3.25 1.54 -9.95
CA ARG A 29 -3.46 2.40 -8.78
C ARG A 29 -4.54 1.80 -7.91
N GLU A 30 -4.30 1.80 -6.61
CA GLU A 30 -5.31 1.41 -5.64
C GLU A 30 -6.25 2.60 -5.36
N ARG A 31 -7.55 2.33 -5.30
CA ARG A 31 -8.56 3.31 -4.87
C ARG A 31 -9.51 2.68 -3.87
N LEU A 32 -9.77 3.35 -2.75
CA LEU A 32 -10.79 2.92 -1.81
C LEU A 32 -12.15 2.88 -2.51
N LEU A 33 -12.76 1.70 -2.52
CA LEU A 33 -14.04 1.43 -3.15
C LEU A 33 -15.16 1.46 -2.10
N LEU A 34 -14.96 0.80 -0.96
CA LEU A 34 -15.97 0.69 0.08
C LEU A 34 -15.35 0.54 1.46
N VAL A 35 -15.98 1.17 2.46
CA VAL A 35 -15.66 1.00 3.87
C VAL A 35 -16.80 0.23 4.52
N LEU A 36 -16.46 -0.87 5.20
CA LEU A 36 -17.36 -1.67 6.02
C LEU A 36 -16.86 -1.65 7.47
N PRO A 37 -17.69 -2.04 8.46
CA PRO A 37 -17.27 -2.06 9.86
C PRO A 37 -16.00 -2.88 10.14
N ASP A 38 -15.88 -4.06 9.50
CA ASP A 38 -14.77 -4.99 9.76
C ASP A 38 -13.63 -4.92 8.74
N ARG A 39 -13.89 -4.32 7.57
CA ARG A 39 -12.96 -4.32 6.45
C ARG A 39 -13.10 -3.12 5.54
N GLU A 40 -12.01 -2.76 4.90
CA GLU A 40 -11.99 -1.84 3.78
C GLU A 40 -11.67 -2.57 2.50
N ILE A 41 -12.30 -2.09 1.44
CA ILE A 41 -12.25 -2.67 0.13
C ILE A 41 -11.67 -1.64 -0.80
N PHE A 42 -10.63 -2.05 -1.51
CA PHE A 42 -9.95 -1.24 -2.49
C PHE A 42 -10.06 -1.89 -3.87
N ASP A 43 -10.27 -1.05 -4.87
CA ASP A 43 -10.27 -1.41 -6.28
C ASP A 43 -8.90 -1.10 -6.88
N TYR A 44 -8.32 -2.07 -7.60
CA TYR A 44 -7.14 -1.85 -8.42
C TYR A 44 -7.58 -1.44 -9.81
N ARG A 45 -7.19 -0.23 -10.20
CA ARG A 45 -7.53 0.31 -11.51
C ARG A 45 -6.31 0.42 -12.39
N CYS A 46 -6.44 -0.02 -13.64
CA CYS A 46 -5.43 0.22 -14.66
C CYS A 46 -5.15 1.73 -14.75
N THR A 47 -3.88 2.11 -14.73
CA THR A 47 -3.49 3.53 -14.78
C THR A 47 -3.72 4.16 -16.16
N ASP A 48 -3.71 3.35 -17.21
CA ASP A 48 -3.90 3.75 -18.60
C ASP A 48 -5.39 3.85 -18.97
N CYS A 49 -6.09 2.72 -19.05
CA CYS A 49 -7.50 2.70 -19.48
C CYS A 49 -8.51 2.92 -18.34
N GLY A 50 -8.08 2.87 -17.08
CA GLY A 50 -8.94 3.12 -15.92
C GLY A 50 -9.90 1.99 -15.54
N SER A 51 -9.87 0.84 -16.21
CA SER A 51 -10.72 -0.31 -15.86
C SER A 51 -10.35 -0.91 -14.50
N SER A 52 -11.34 -1.47 -13.80
CA SER A 52 -11.10 -2.30 -12.62
C SER A 52 -10.46 -3.62 -13.07
N VAL A 53 -9.30 -3.94 -12.50
CA VAL A 53 -8.49 -5.12 -12.86
C VAL A 53 -8.23 -6.02 -11.64
N GLY A 54 -8.73 -5.65 -10.46
CA GLY A 54 -8.60 -6.45 -9.25
C GLY A 54 -9.13 -5.73 -8.02
N ARG A 55 -9.06 -6.40 -6.87
CA ARG A 55 -9.54 -5.88 -5.58
C ARG A 55 -8.62 -6.32 -4.45
N ARG A 56 -8.46 -5.47 -3.44
CA ARG A 56 -7.83 -5.80 -2.16
C ARG A 56 -8.82 -5.58 -1.02
N GLU A 57 -8.81 -6.46 -0.03
CA GLU A 57 -9.53 -6.26 1.22
C GLU A 57 -8.53 -6.14 2.36
N VAL A 58 -8.78 -5.20 3.26
CA VAL A 58 -7.94 -4.92 4.41
C VAL A 58 -8.83 -4.99 5.64
N THR A 59 -8.53 -5.90 6.57
CA THR A 59 -9.31 -6.01 7.81
C THR A 59 -8.99 -4.88 8.78
N ALA A 60 -9.88 -4.64 9.75
CA ALA A 60 -9.62 -3.70 10.84
C ALA A 60 -8.32 -4.04 11.59
N GLY A 61 -8.03 -5.33 11.79
CA GLY A 61 -6.81 -5.81 12.42
C GLY A 61 -5.54 -5.43 11.64
N ASP A 62 -5.55 -5.64 10.32
CA ASP A 62 -4.42 -5.29 9.44
C ASP A 62 -4.13 -3.79 9.46
N LYS A 63 -5.18 -2.96 9.52
CA LYS A 63 -5.06 -1.51 9.66
C LYS A 63 -4.42 -1.10 10.97
N LEU A 64 -4.89 -1.66 12.09
CA LEU A 64 -4.33 -1.35 13.40
C LEU A 64 -2.86 -1.74 13.47
N LEU A 65 -2.50 -2.89 12.90
CA LEU A 65 -1.10 -3.31 12.79
C LEU A 65 -0.28 -2.31 11.98
N ALA A 66 -0.73 -1.95 10.77
CA ALA A 66 -0.02 -0.99 9.91
C ALA A 66 0.17 0.37 10.59
N GLN A 67 -0.86 0.87 11.29
CA GLN A 67 -0.79 2.12 12.06
C GLN A 67 0.19 2.04 13.23
N ALA A 68 0.16 0.93 13.99
CA ALA A 68 1.09 0.72 15.08
C ALA A 68 2.55 0.68 14.60
N MET A 69 2.80 0.09 13.43
CA MET A 69 4.13 0.09 12.81
C MET A 69 4.55 1.48 12.32
N ALA A 70 3.67 2.23 11.67
CA ALA A 70 3.96 3.59 11.21
C ALA A 70 4.33 4.54 12.36
N ARG A 71 3.67 4.40 13.52
CA ARG A 71 3.97 5.19 14.72
C ARG A 71 5.34 4.88 15.33
N ARG A 72 5.89 3.69 15.10
CA ARG A 72 7.23 3.30 15.59
C ARG A 72 8.36 3.85 14.72
N ARG A 73 8.06 4.41 13.55
CA ARG A 73 9.08 5.00 12.67
C ARG A 73 9.68 6.22 13.37
N PRO A 74 10.97 6.21 13.77
CA PRO A 74 11.59 7.37 14.38
C PRO A 74 11.48 8.52 13.40
N ARG A 75 11.00 9.66 13.90
CA ARG A 75 10.86 10.91 13.16
C ARG A 75 12.25 11.25 12.61
N ARG A 76 12.52 10.94 11.33
CA ARG A 76 13.73 11.40 10.65
C ARG A 76 13.70 12.92 10.74
N THR A 77 14.49 13.49 11.64
CA THR A 77 14.77 14.93 11.63
C THR A 77 15.37 15.23 10.26
N PRO A 78 14.82 16.15 9.47
CA PRO A 78 15.53 16.63 8.30
C PRO A 78 16.82 17.26 8.83
N ALA A 79 17.96 16.67 8.48
CA ALA A 79 19.26 17.26 8.73
C ALA A 79 19.23 18.66 8.09
N GLN A 80 19.34 19.68 8.93
CA GLN A 80 19.40 21.07 8.49
C GLN A 80 20.51 21.20 7.45
N THR A 81 20.15 21.64 6.25
CA THR A 81 21.09 22.20 5.29
C THR A 81 21.70 23.44 5.92
N LEU A 82 22.86 23.27 6.56
CA LEU A 82 23.70 24.37 7.00
C LEU A 82 24.53 24.77 5.78
N LEU A 83 24.01 25.70 4.98
CA LEU A 83 24.83 26.54 4.11
C LEU A 83 25.68 27.42 5.03
N HIS A 84 27.01 27.33 4.94
CA HIS A 84 27.98 28.42 4.93
C HIS A 84 29.31 27.86 4.42
#